data_AF-A0A7J4TKD0-F1
#
_entry.id   AF-A0A7J4TKD0-F1
#
_cell.length_a   1.000
_cell.length_b   1.000
_cell.length_c   1.000
_cell.angle_alpha   90.00
_cell.angle_beta   90.00
_cell.angle_gamma   90.00
#
_symmetry.space_group_name_H-M   'P 1'
#
loop_
_entity.id
_entity.type
_entity.pdbx_description
1 polymer ?
#
loop_
_entity_poly.entity_id
_entity_poly.type
_entity_poly.pdbx_seq_one_letter_code
_entity_poly.pdbx_strand_id
1 'polypeptide(L)'
;MERIKTGINGIDQFTGGLPRGKTVLITGDAGSGKTIFGLQFAITSCQQNLKTVYITTEEDSKDLFTQGETFNWDIKSFTDSGLLQFIELAGVRARVTEAEISIDVGAMKGNFSKFLRDLPEDTETVILDNIG
;
A
#
# COMPACT_ATOMS: atom_id res chain seq x y z
N MET A 1 17.83 8.06 13.33
CA MET A 1 16.79 7.15 12.82
C MET A 1 16.53 7.55 11.38
N GLU A 2 16.65 6.62 10.45
CA GLU A 2 16.40 6.86 9.03
C GLU A 2 14.90 7.08 8.77
N ARG A 3 14.56 7.97 7.84
CA ARG A 3 13.18 8.33 7.52
C ARG A 3 12.96 8.30 6.01
N ILE A 4 11.79 7.83 5.61
CA ILE A 4 11.33 7.79 4.22
C ILE A 4 10.37 8.96 4.00
N LYS A 5 10.60 9.74 2.94
CA LYS A 5 9.71 10.87 2.62
C LYS A 5 8.30 10.41 2.25
N THR A 6 7.30 11.13 2.75
CA THR A 6 5.89 10.90 2.40
C THR A 6 5.55 11.46 1.03
N GLY A 7 6.28 12.48 0.57
CA GLY A 7 5.94 13.25 -0.62
C GLY A 7 4.91 14.35 -0.35
N ILE A 8 4.42 14.43 0.89
CA ILE A 8 3.49 15.47 1.34
C ILE A 8 4.31 16.52 2.09
N ASN A 9 4.53 17.67 1.45
CA ASN A 9 5.43 18.72 1.94
C ASN A 9 5.15 19.11 3.40
N GLY A 10 3.89 19.34 3.77
CA GLY A 10 3.52 19.72 5.14
C GLY A 10 3.87 18.65 6.19
N ILE A 11 3.75 17.37 5.84
CA ILE A 11 4.08 16.26 6.74
C ILE A 11 5.59 16.07 6.80
N ASP A 12 6.27 16.13 5.66
CA ASP A 12 7.72 15.93 5.57
C ASP A 12 8.52 17.06 6.23
N GLN A 13 8.02 18.30 6.23
CA GLN A 13 8.63 19.42 6.95
C GLN A 13 8.52 19.23 8.46
N PHE A 14 7.38 18.76 8.95
CA PHE A 14 7.14 18.61 10.39
C PHE A 14 7.81 17.35 10.96
N THR A 15 7.76 16.24 10.23
CA THR A 15 8.20 14.93 10.73
C THR A 15 9.58 14.52 10.21
N GLY A 16 10.03 15.12 9.10
CA GLY A 16 11.18 14.64 8.33
C GLY A 16 10.86 13.42 7.45
N GLY A 17 9.64 12.88 7.47
CA GLY A 17 9.21 11.64 6.83
C GLY A 17 8.82 10.56 7.85
N LEU A 18 8.36 9.41 7.38
CA LEU A 18 7.99 8.26 8.23
C LEU A 18 9.24 7.49 8.68
N PRO A 19 9.30 6.97 9.92
CA PRO A 19 10.45 6.22 10.40
C PRO A 19 10.60 4.87 9.68
N ARG A 20 11.78 4.61 9.10
CA ARG A 20 12.07 3.33 8.42
C ARG A 20 12.04 2.17 9.42
N GLY A 21 11.52 1.02 9.00
CA GLY A 21 11.43 -0.20 9.83
C GLY A 21 10.37 -0.12 10.94
N LYS A 22 9.37 0.76 10.80
CA LYS A 22 8.25 0.90 11.73
C LYS A 22 6.93 0.78 11.00
N THR A 23 5.93 0.26 11.71
CA THR A 23 4.53 0.28 11.26
C THR A 23 3.91 1.64 11.56
N VAL A 24 3.22 2.20 10.57
CA VAL A 24 2.49 3.46 10.68
C VAL A 24 1.03 3.19 10.37
N LEU A 25 0.12 3.63 11.25
CA LEU A 25 -1.32 3.53 11.04
C LEU A 25 -1.85 4.89 10.60
N ILE A 26 -2.52 4.91 9.44
CA ILE A 26 -3.28 6.06 8.97
C ILE A 26 -4.76 5.76 9.19
N THR A 27 -5.45 6.64 9.90
CA THR A 27 -6.86 6.50 10.27
C THR A 27 -7.63 7.76 9.92
N GLY A 28 -8.90 7.60 9.57
CA GLY A 28 -9.80 8.69 9.21
C GLY A 28 -11.07 8.16 8.55
N ASP A 29 -12.10 9.00 8.47
CA ASP A 29 -13.39 8.64 7.89
C ASP A 29 -13.30 8.32 6.39
N ALA A 30 -14.35 7.71 5.84
CA ALA A 30 -14.46 7.51 4.40
C ALA A 30 -14.33 8.87 3.66
N GLY A 31 -13.55 8.89 2.58
CA GLY A 31 -13.29 10.13 1.83
C GLY A 31 -12.22 11.06 2.45
N SER A 32 -11.60 10.71 3.59
CA SER A 32 -10.55 11.54 4.19
C SER A 32 -9.19 11.52 3.46
N GLY A 33 -9.09 10.81 2.33
CA GLY A 33 -7.87 10.74 1.51
C GLY A 33 -6.84 9.69 1.91
N LYS A 34 -7.22 8.62 2.63
CA LYS A 34 -6.30 7.54 3.05
C LYS A 34 -5.64 6.83 1.85
N THR A 35 -6.44 6.41 0.87
CA THR A 35 -5.97 5.80 -0.38
C THR A 35 -4.99 6.72 -1.11
N ILE A 36 -5.34 8.01 -1.23
CA ILE A 36 -4.48 9.02 -1.85
C ILE A 36 -3.15 9.18 -1.10
N PHE A 37 -3.18 9.18 0.23
CA PHE A 37 -1.97 9.18 1.05
C PHE A 37 -1.12 7.93 0.78
N GLY A 38 -1.75 6.75 0.77
CA GLY A 38 -1.08 5.48 0.49
C GLY A 38 -0.38 5.48 -0.86
N LEU A 39 -1.08 5.90 -1.91
CA LEU A 39 -0.54 5.99 -3.27
C LEU A 39 0.59 7.02 -3.37
N GLN A 40 0.41 8.23 -2.81
CA GLN A 40 1.47 9.25 -2.76
C GLN A 40 2.73 8.70 -2.07
N PHE A 41 2.57 7.98 -0.96
CA PHE A 41 3.70 7.39 -0.25
C PHE A 41 4.36 6.27 -1.05
N ALA A 42 3.58 5.42 -1.73
CA ALA A 42 4.11 4.36 -2.59
C ALA A 42 4.97 4.95 -3.72
N ILE A 43 4.44 5.97 -4.41
CA ILE A 43 5.15 6.64 -5.50
C ILE A 43 6.41 7.34 -5.02
N THR A 44 6.33 8.03 -3.87
CA THR A 44 7.50 8.69 -3.27
C THR A 44 8.56 7.68 -2.83
N SER A 45 8.15 6.49 -2.38
CA SER A 45 9.06 5.39 -2.03
C SER A 45 9.76 4.83 -3.27
N CYS A 46 9.02 4.59 -4.35
CA CYS A 46 9.60 4.17 -5.63
C CYS A 46 10.57 5.22 -6.22
N GLN A 47 10.25 6.52 -6.11
CA GLN A 47 11.15 7.61 -6.50
C GLN A 47 12.45 7.64 -5.69
N GLN A 48 12.44 7.10 -4.47
CA GLN A 48 13.62 6.88 -3.64
C GLN A 48 14.30 5.52 -3.90
N ASN A 49 13.92 4.82 -4.98
CA ASN A 49 14.36 3.47 -5.35
C ASN A 49 14.08 2.40 -4.29
N LEU A 50 13.01 2.57 -3.51
CA LEU A 50 12.54 1.57 -2.56
C LEU A 50 11.53 0.67 -3.25
N LYS A 51 11.82 -0.63 -3.33
CA LYS A 51 10.87 -1.60 -3.86
C LYS A 51 9.65 -1.65 -2.97
N THR A 52 8.50 -1.42 -3.58
CA THR A 52 7.27 -1.11 -2.87
C THR A 52 6.19 -2.10 -3.26
N VAL A 53 5.51 -2.66 -2.26
CA VAL A 53 4.32 -3.48 -2.44
C VAL A 53 3.11 -2.73 -1.93
N TYR A 54 2.09 -2.60 -2.76
CA TYR A 54 0.80 -2.01 -2.43
C TYR A 54 -0.27 -3.09 -2.40
N ILE A 55 -0.79 -3.41 -1.23
CA ILE A 55 -1.84 -4.40 -1.04
C ILE A 55 -3.17 -3.66 -0.95
N THR A 56 -4.07 -3.94 -1.90
CA THR A 56 -5.41 -3.35 -1.92
C THR A 56 -6.48 -4.39 -1.57
N THR A 57 -7.41 -4.05 -0.67
CA THR A 57 -8.45 -4.98 -0.17
C THR A 57 -9.86 -4.69 -0.66
N GLU A 58 -10.12 -3.47 -1.12
CA GLU A 58 -11.44 -3.00 -1.55
C GLU A 58 -11.46 -2.60 -3.02
N GLU A 59 -10.36 -2.07 -3.55
CA GLU A 59 -10.26 -1.52 -4.90
C GLU A 59 -9.36 -2.38 -5.80
N ASP A 60 -9.66 -2.45 -7.10
CA ASP A 60 -8.77 -3.09 -8.07
C ASP A 60 -7.67 -2.10 -8.51
N SER A 61 -6.49 -2.60 -8.93
CA SER A 61 -5.37 -1.71 -9.30
C SER A 61 -5.74 -0.73 -10.42
N LYS A 62 -6.62 -1.12 -11.35
CA LYS A 62 -7.08 -0.23 -12.42
C LYS A 62 -7.71 1.07 -11.91
N ASP A 63 -8.46 0.99 -10.82
CA ASP A 63 -9.10 2.16 -10.21
C ASP A 63 -8.05 3.03 -9.52
N LEU A 64 -7.07 2.41 -8.85
CA LEU A 64 -5.94 3.11 -8.25
C LEU A 64 -5.05 3.80 -9.29
N PHE A 65 -4.85 3.19 -10.46
CA PHE A 65 -4.15 3.81 -11.60
C PHE A 65 -4.91 5.06 -12.07
N THR A 66 -6.22 4.93 -12.26
CA THR A 66 -7.08 6.04 -12.70
C THR A 66 -7.03 7.20 -11.68
N GLN A 67 -7.05 6.89 -10.38
CA GLN A 67 -6.87 7.90 -9.34
C GLN A 67 -5.50 8.56 -9.42
N GLY A 68 -4.42 7.79 -9.54
CA GLY A 68 -3.07 8.33 -9.64
C GLY A 68 -2.84 9.21 -10.86
N GLU A 69 -3.46 8.90 -11.99
CA GLU A 69 -3.42 9.73 -13.20
C GLU A 69 -3.95 11.15 -12.93
N THR A 70 -4.97 11.31 -12.08
CA THR A 70 -5.49 12.64 -11.71
C THR A 70 -4.47 13.53 -10.97
N PHE A 71 -3.46 12.91 -10.35
CA PHE A 71 -2.33 13.57 -9.68
C PHE A 71 -1.05 13.58 -10.52
N ASN A 72 -1.12 13.16 -11.80
CA ASN A 72 0.03 12.99 -12.70
C ASN A 72 1.10 12.02 -12.14
N TRP A 73 0.69 10.99 -11.40
CA TRP A 73 1.62 9.96 -10.94
C TRP A 73 1.83 8.89 -12.00
N ASP A 74 3.11 8.64 -12.32
CA ASP A 74 3.49 7.60 -13.27
C ASP A 74 3.56 6.22 -12.59
N ILE A 75 2.40 5.73 -12.17
CA ILE A 75 2.27 4.42 -11.52
C ILE A 75 2.77 3.31 -12.46
N LYS A 76 2.43 3.42 -13.75
CA LYS A 76 2.73 2.40 -14.76
C LYS A 76 4.23 2.18 -14.93
N SER A 77 5.04 3.23 -14.99
CA SER A 77 6.49 3.11 -15.11
C SER A 77 7.12 2.36 -13.93
N PHE A 78 6.63 2.60 -12.71
CA PHE A 78 7.10 1.87 -11.53
C PHE A 78 6.65 0.41 -11.52
N THR A 79 5.46 0.09 -12.03
CA THR A 79 5.04 -1.31 -12.17
C THR A 79 5.80 -2.03 -13.29
N ASP A 80 6.02 -1.37 -14.43
CA ASP A 80 6.75 -1.93 -15.57
C ASP A 80 8.23 -2.23 -15.21
N SER A 81 8.84 -1.39 -14.36
CA SER A 81 10.21 -1.59 -13.85
C SER A 81 10.30 -2.60 -12.70
N GLY A 82 9.18 -3.03 -12.13
CA GLY A 82 9.13 -3.92 -10.96
C GLY A 82 9.47 -3.25 -9.62
N LEU A 83 9.57 -1.91 -9.59
CA LEU A 83 9.73 -1.14 -8.35
C LEU A 83 8.44 -1.03 -7.54
N LEU A 84 7.29 -1.13 -8.20
CA LEU A 84 5.97 -1.16 -7.57
C LEU A 84 5.23 -2.43 -7.96
N GLN A 85 4.71 -3.14 -6.97
CA GLN A 85 3.84 -4.30 -7.18
C GLN A 85 2.51 -4.09 -6.46
N PHE A 86 1.40 -4.22 -7.19
CA PHE A 86 0.07 -4.28 -6.58
C PHE A 86 -0.30 -5.72 -6.26
N ILE A 87 -0.93 -5.91 -5.11
CA ILE A 87 -1.55 -7.17 -4.73
C ILE A 87 -3.02 -6.89 -4.41
N GLU A 88 -3.91 -7.45 -5.22
CA GLU A 88 -5.35 -7.23 -5.13
C GLU A 88 -6.02 -8.37 -4.36
N LEU A 89 -6.65 -8.04 -3.23
CA LEU A 89 -7.42 -8.98 -2.42
C LEU A 89 -8.93 -8.83 -2.62
N ALA A 90 -9.39 -7.76 -3.27
CA ALA A 90 -10.81 -7.54 -3.56
C ALA A 90 -11.43 -8.70 -4.38
N GLY A 91 -10.73 -9.18 -5.41
CA GLY A 91 -11.16 -10.35 -6.19
C GLY A 91 -11.22 -11.65 -5.39
N VAL A 92 -10.43 -11.81 -4.32
CA VAL A 92 -10.53 -12.95 -3.40
C VAL A 92 -11.82 -12.84 -2.58
N ARG A 93 -12.15 -11.65 -2.08
CA ARG A 93 -13.40 -11.41 -1.33
C ARG A 93 -14.65 -11.66 -2.16
N ALA A 94 -14.66 -11.33 -3.45
CA ALA A 94 -15.83 -11.58 -4.31
C ALA A 94 -16.14 -13.07 -4.52
N ARG A 95 -15.16 -13.97 -4.32
CA ARG A 95 -15.28 -15.42 -4.53
C ARG A 95 -15.47 -16.21 -3.23
N VAL A 96 -15.39 -15.55 -2.08
CA VAL A 96 -15.33 -16.17 -0.75
C VAL A 96 -16.37 -15.48 0.14
N THR A 97 -17.16 -16.22 0.89
CA THR A 97 -18.25 -15.64 1.71
C THR A 97 -17.71 -14.80 2.87
N GLU A 98 -18.45 -13.81 3.42
CA GLU A 98 -17.99 -12.99 4.57
C GLU A 98 -17.57 -13.81 5.80
N ALA A 99 -18.24 -14.93 6.05
CA ALA A 99 -17.88 -15.87 7.12
C ALA A 99 -16.56 -16.57 6.82
N GLU A 100 -16.31 -16.94 5.56
CA GLU A 100 -15.01 -17.46 5.13
C GLU A 100 -13.96 -16.37 5.11
N ILE A 101 -14.24 -15.12 4.72
CA ILE A 101 -13.30 -14.00 4.80
C ILE A 101 -12.93 -13.71 6.25
N SER A 102 -13.84 -13.75 7.21
CA SER A 102 -13.51 -13.53 8.63
C SER A 102 -12.71 -14.70 9.23
N ILE A 103 -13.02 -15.93 8.83
CA ILE A 103 -12.22 -17.12 9.13
C ILE A 103 -10.88 -17.08 8.38
N ASP A 104 -10.80 -16.51 7.18
CA ASP A 104 -9.62 -16.43 6.33
C ASP A 104 -8.82 -15.16 6.59
N VAL A 105 -9.36 -14.14 7.24
CA VAL A 105 -8.65 -13.01 7.85
C VAL A 105 -8.09 -13.45 9.21
N GLY A 106 -8.84 -14.28 9.95
CA GLY A 106 -8.36 -15.00 11.13
C GLY A 106 -7.31 -16.06 10.80
N ALA A 107 -7.47 -16.80 9.70
CA ALA A 107 -6.49 -17.74 9.17
C ALA A 107 -5.36 -16.98 8.47
N MET A 108 -5.62 -15.84 7.81
CA MET A 108 -4.63 -14.84 7.37
C MET A 108 -3.94 -14.18 8.54
N LYS A 109 -4.37 -14.20 9.81
CA LYS A 109 -3.39 -13.85 10.86
C LYS A 109 -2.20 -14.84 10.85
N GLY A 110 -2.45 -16.12 10.55
CA GLY A 110 -1.42 -17.11 10.21
C GLY A 110 -0.91 -17.05 8.76
N ASN A 111 -1.75 -16.67 7.79
CA ASN A 111 -1.50 -16.72 6.35
C ASN A 111 -1.02 -15.38 5.75
N PHE A 112 -1.31 -14.24 6.37
CA PHE A 112 -0.73 -12.90 6.13
C PHE A 112 0.72 -12.92 6.57
N SER A 113 1.02 -13.53 7.72
CA SER A 113 2.41 -13.79 8.13
C SER A 113 3.14 -14.69 7.14
N LYS A 114 2.44 -15.53 6.38
CA LYS A 114 3.00 -16.37 5.32
C LYS A 114 3.10 -15.61 3.99
N PHE A 115 2.06 -14.87 3.63
CA PHE A 115 1.99 -13.99 2.48
C PHE A 115 3.06 -12.89 2.54
N LEU A 116 3.32 -12.32 3.73
CA LEU A 116 4.44 -11.40 3.97
C LEU A 116 5.80 -12.07 3.73
N ARG A 117 5.91 -13.40 3.89
CA ARG A 117 7.14 -14.15 3.52
C ARG A 117 7.22 -14.45 2.03
N ASP A 118 6.09 -14.41 1.34
CA ASP A 118 6.02 -14.61 -0.11
C ASP A 118 6.25 -13.28 -0.87
N LEU A 119 6.32 -12.15 -0.16
CA LEU A 119 6.77 -10.88 -0.75
C LEU A 119 8.23 -11.00 -1.20
N PRO A 120 8.63 -10.30 -2.28
CA PRO A 120 10.02 -10.25 -2.69
C PRO A 120 10.94 -9.87 -1.52
N GLU A 121 12.04 -10.60 -1.32
CA GLU A 121 12.95 -10.40 -0.18
C GLU A 121 13.56 -8.98 -0.13
N ASP A 122 13.62 -8.32 -1.28
CA ASP A 122 14.09 -6.94 -1.46
C ASP A 122 12.99 -5.89 -1.29
N THR A 123 11.81 -6.27 -0.79
CA THR A 123 10.72 -5.32 -0.49
C THR A 123 11.09 -4.42 0.69
N GLU A 124 11.12 -3.11 0.42
CA GLU A 124 11.53 -2.09 1.39
C GLU A 124 10.35 -1.29 1.95
N THR A 125 9.21 -1.29 1.26
CA THR A 125 7.99 -0.59 1.68
C THR A 125 6.76 -1.44 1.39
N VAL A 126 5.87 -1.57 2.37
CA VAL A 126 4.59 -2.26 2.23
C VAL A 126 3.48 -1.32 2.66
N ILE A 127 2.51 -1.10 1.77
CA ILE A 127 1.27 -0.38 2.06
C ILE A 127 0.13 -1.40 2.05
N LEU A 128 -0.74 -1.35 3.05
CA LEU A 128 -1.97 -2.13 3.12
C LEU A 128 -3.16 -1.17 3.20
N ASP A 129 -3.96 -1.16 2.15
CA ASP A 129 -5.07 -0.24 1.97
C ASP A 129 -6.32 -0.98 1.47
N ASN A 130 -7.35 -1.25 2.26
CA ASN A 130 -7.61 -0.81 3.62
C ASN A 130 -7.54 -1.99 4.61
N ILE A 131 -7.33 -1.70 5.90
CA ILE A 131 -7.41 -2.70 7.00
C ILE A 131 -8.84 -2.78 7.58
N GLY A 132 -9.73 -1.86 7.17
CA GLY A 132 -11.12 -1.73 7.63
C GLY A 132 -12.05 -2.86 7.23
#